data_AF-A0A2R6GPH7-F1
#
_entry.id   AF-A0A2R6GPH7-F1
#
_cell.length_a   1.000
_cell.length_b   1.000
_cell.length_c   1.000
_cell.angle_alpha   90.00
_cell.angle_beta   90.00
_cell.angle_gamma   90.00
#
_symmetry.space_group_name_H-M   'P 1'
#
loop_
_entity.id
_entity.type
_entity.pdbx_description
1 polymer ?
#
loop_
_entity_poly.entity_id
_entity_poly.type
_entity_poly.pdbx_seq_one_letter_code
_entity_poly.pdbx_strand_id
1 'polypeptide(L)'
;MIGELRHALGAADLVPLATEATKLGTVQTVVATALVLVGAFFLTVGTVGLLRLPNVYNRMHATTKATTIGASSMFLAGFVVFGPGGAGLTSLVGIVFLFTTAPTGAHLISRAAHRMGVPFFGEEASWPGEDD
;
A
#
# COMPACT_ATOMS: atom_id res chain seq x y z
N MET A 1 42.94 11.54 3.13
CA MET A 1 41.49 11.84 3.01
C MET A 1 40.65 10.68 2.45
N ILE A 2 41.20 9.79 1.60
CA ILE A 2 40.45 8.65 1.04
C ILE A 2 40.51 7.39 1.95
N GLY A 3 41.52 7.28 2.83
CA GLY A 3 41.68 6.14 3.75
C GLY A 3 40.73 6.11 4.95
N GLU A 4 40.36 7.29 5.48
CA GLU A 4 39.40 7.45 6.59
C GLU A 4 37.97 7.04 6.19
N LEU A 5 37.60 7.29 4.93
CA LEU A 5 36.27 6.97 4.38
C LEU A 5 36.04 5.45 4.23
N ARG A 6 37.12 4.67 4.06
CA ARG A 6 37.07 3.19 4.03
C ARG A 6 36.93 2.57 5.43
N HIS A 7 37.34 3.29 6.48
CA HIS A 7 37.20 2.86 7.86
C HIS A 7 35.81 3.18 8.45
N ALA A 8 35.17 4.25 7.97
CA ALA A 8 33.82 4.66 8.36
C ALA A 8 32.68 3.93 7.61
N LEU A 9 32.98 3.21 6.53
CA LEU A 9 32.05 2.37 5.77
C LEU A 9 32.44 0.89 5.92
N GLY A 10 32.71 0.47 7.15
CA GLY A 10 33.03 -0.92 7.44
C GLY A 10 31.83 -1.81 7.12
N ALA A 11 32.05 -2.93 6.45
CA ALA A 11 31.06 -4.01 6.36
C ALA A 11 30.52 -4.42 7.75
N ALA A 12 31.28 -4.12 8.82
CA ALA A 12 30.92 -4.25 10.22
C ALA A 12 29.76 -3.37 10.70
N ASP A 13 29.33 -2.34 9.96
CA ASP A 13 28.12 -1.55 10.26
C ASP A 13 26.88 -2.10 9.54
N LEU A 14 27.08 -2.86 8.45
CA LEU A 14 26.01 -3.60 7.77
C LEU A 14 25.71 -4.95 8.45
N VAL A 15 26.73 -5.61 8.99
CA VAL A 15 26.61 -6.85 9.76
C VAL A 15 25.63 -6.74 10.93
N PRO A 16 25.61 -5.69 11.77
CA PRO A 16 24.66 -5.55 12.87
C PRO A 16 23.23 -5.35 12.39
N LEU A 17 22.99 -4.66 11.27
CA LEU A 17 21.67 -4.60 10.63
C LEU A 17 21.20 -5.99 10.16
N ALA A 18 22.10 -6.77 9.55
CA ALA A 18 21.81 -8.15 9.17
C ALA A 18 21.66 -9.08 10.39
N THR A 19 22.38 -8.80 11.48
CA THR A 19 22.36 -9.59 12.73
C THR A 19 21.07 -9.34 13.51
N GLU A 20 20.59 -8.11 13.55
CA GLU A 20 19.26 -7.74 14.04
C GLU A 20 18.16 -8.41 13.19
N ALA A 21 18.31 -8.45 11.86
CA ALA A 21 17.38 -9.15 10.98
C ALA A 21 17.36 -10.67 11.21
N THR A 22 18.47 -11.28 11.65
CA THR A 22 18.53 -12.70 12.04
C THR A 22 18.01 -13.01 13.44
N LYS A 23 17.68 -12.01 14.29
CA LYS A 23 16.99 -12.27 15.57
C LYS A 23 15.55 -12.78 15.35
N LEU A 24 14.96 -12.46 14.20
CA LEU A 24 13.70 -13.01 13.74
C LEU A 24 13.92 -14.43 13.21
N GLY A 25 12.96 -15.32 13.42
CA GLY A 25 13.06 -16.67 12.88
C GLY A 25 13.18 -16.62 11.35
N THR A 26 14.04 -17.45 10.74
CA THR A 26 14.25 -17.47 9.28
C THR A 26 12.94 -17.51 8.49
N VAL A 27 11.96 -18.24 8.99
CA VAL A 27 10.61 -18.32 8.41
C VAL A 27 9.89 -16.96 8.45
N GLN A 28 9.94 -16.23 9.58
CA GLN A 28 9.32 -14.91 9.70
C GLN A 28 9.93 -13.91 8.72
N THR A 29 11.27 -13.93 8.56
CA THR A 29 11.98 -13.04 7.64
C THR A 29 11.59 -13.29 6.19
N VAL A 30 11.49 -14.55 5.77
CA VAL A 30 11.06 -14.92 4.41
C VAL A 30 9.61 -14.49 4.18
N VAL A 31 8.70 -14.76 5.13
CA VAL A 31 7.29 -14.39 5.02
C VAL A 31 7.12 -12.87 4.97
N ALA A 32 7.77 -12.12 5.87
CA ALA A 32 7.70 -10.67 5.89
C ALA A 32 8.25 -10.06 4.60
N THR A 33 9.36 -10.58 4.08
CA THR A 33 9.94 -10.12 2.81
C THR A 33 8.98 -10.36 1.65
N ALA A 34 8.37 -11.55 1.56
CA ALA A 34 7.38 -11.85 0.53
C ALA A 34 6.16 -10.91 0.62
N LEU A 35 5.64 -10.66 1.83
CA LEU A 35 4.52 -9.74 2.05
C LEU A 35 4.87 -8.30 1.67
N VAL A 36 6.09 -7.84 1.95
CA VAL A 36 6.56 -6.50 1.54
C VAL A 36 6.68 -6.41 0.02
N LEU A 37 7.23 -7.43 -0.65
CA LEU A 37 7.33 -7.45 -2.11
C LEU A 37 5.97 -7.44 -2.79
N VAL A 38 5.02 -8.23 -2.29
CA VAL A 38 3.62 -8.22 -2.76
C VAL A 38 3.00 -6.85 -2.52
N GLY A 39 3.18 -6.28 -1.32
CA GLY A 39 2.67 -4.95 -0.99
C GLY A 39 3.20 -3.86 -1.93
N ALA A 40 4.51 -3.83 -2.13
CA ALA A 40 5.18 -2.90 -3.03
C ALA A 40 4.73 -3.05 -4.49
N PHE A 41 4.58 -4.28 -4.97
CA PHE A 41 4.05 -4.56 -6.30
C PHE A 41 2.64 -3.96 -6.48
N PHE A 42 1.71 -4.27 -5.57
CA PHE A 42 0.34 -3.76 -5.67
C PHE A 42 0.27 -2.23 -5.55
N LEU A 43 1.03 -1.62 -4.63
CA LEU A 43 1.08 -0.16 -4.52
C LEU A 43 1.61 0.49 -5.80
N THR A 44 2.65 -0.10 -6.41
CA THR A 44 3.21 0.38 -7.67
C THR A 44 2.19 0.27 -8.81
N VAL A 45 1.51 -0.87 -8.93
CA VAL A 45 0.43 -1.06 -9.90
C VAL A 45 -0.72 -0.06 -9.68
N GLY A 46 -1.06 0.22 -8.43
CA GLY A 46 -2.03 1.25 -8.06
C GLY A 46 -1.62 2.64 -8.52
N THR A 47 -0.37 3.03 -8.31
CA THR A 47 0.19 4.30 -8.79
C THR A 47 0.19 4.37 -10.31
N VAL A 48 0.58 3.30 -11.00
CA VAL A 48 0.52 3.25 -12.48
C VAL A 48 -0.92 3.38 -12.97
N GLY A 49 -1.88 2.71 -12.33
CA GLY A 49 -3.31 2.82 -12.63
C GLY A 49 -3.85 4.24 -12.43
N LEU A 50 -3.40 4.94 -11.38
CA LEU A 50 -3.74 6.34 -11.12
C LEU A 50 -3.27 7.27 -12.24
N LEU A 51 -2.06 7.06 -12.74
CA LEU A 51 -1.43 7.91 -13.76
C LEU A 51 -1.95 7.60 -15.18
N ARG A 52 -2.24 6.32 -15.48
CA ARG A 52 -2.55 5.88 -16.84
C ARG A 52 -4.05 5.89 -17.18
N LEU A 53 -4.94 5.76 -16.20
CA LEU A 53 -6.37 5.66 -16.49
C LEU A 53 -6.98 7.02 -16.85
N PRO A 54 -7.95 7.06 -17.79
CA PRO A 54 -8.40 8.32 -18.40
C PRO A 54 -9.37 9.13 -17.52
N ASN A 55 -10.06 8.49 -16.58
CA ASN A 55 -11.16 9.10 -15.84
C ASN A 55 -11.02 8.88 -14.31
N VAL A 56 -11.52 9.84 -13.52
CA VAL A 56 -11.59 9.81 -12.05
C VAL A 56 -12.16 8.49 -11.51
N TYR A 57 -13.28 7.99 -12.06
CA TYR A 57 -13.90 6.75 -11.58
C TYR A 57 -12.99 5.54 -11.80
N ASN A 58 -12.37 5.45 -12.98
CA ASN A 58 -11.44 4.37 -13.32
C ASN A 58 -10.16 4.43 -12.48
N ARG A 59 -9.60 5.64 -12.30
CA ARG A 59 -8.44 5.89 -11.44
C ARG A 59 -8.71 5.46 -10.00
N MET A 60 -9.84 5.90 -9.44
CA MET A 60 -10.25 5.58 -8.08
C MET A 60 -10.49 4.08 -7.88
N HIS A 61 -11.14 3.42 -8.83
CA HIS A 61 -11.34 1.97 -8.76
C HIS A 61 -10.01 1.21 -8.76
N ALA A 62 -9.06 1.62 -9.61
CA ALA A 62 -7.73 1.02 -9.65
C ALA A 62 -6.95 1.28 -8.36
N THR A 63 -6.93 2.52 -7.85
CA THR A 63 -6.17 2.85 -6.63
C THR A 63 -6.77 2.23 -5.38
N THR A 64 -8.08 2.27 -5.18
CA THR A 64 -8.71 1.70 -3.98
C THR A 64 -8.43 0.20 -3.85
N LYS A 65 -8.55 -0.57 -4.94
CA LYS A 65 -8.26 -2.02 -4.94
C LYS A 65 -6.78 -2.30 -4.64
N ALA A 66 -5.89 -1.61 -5.37
CA ALA A 66 -4.46 -1.79 -5.25
C ALA A 66 -3.93 -1.39 -3.86
N THR A 67 -4.35 -0.24 -3.33
CA THR A 67 -3.91 0.26 -2.02
C THR A 67 -4.43 -0.59 -0.88
N THR A 68 -5.68 -1.07 -0.96
CA THR A 68 -6.24 -1.94 0.10
C THR A 68 -5.42 -3.23 0.22
N ILE A 69 -5.11 -3.91 -0.88
CA ILE A 69 -4.30 -5.14 -0.85
C ILE A 69 -2.83 -4.80 -0.48
N GLY A 70 -2.27 -3.76 -1.10
CA GLY A 70 -0.87 -3.40 -0.95
C GLY A 70 -0.49 -2.98 0.47
N ALA A 71 -1.23 -2.03 1.03
CA ALA A 71 -0.97 -1.55 2.39
C ALA A 71 -1.39 -2.57 3.46
N SER A 72 -2.44 -3.38 3.23
CA SER A 72 -2.76 -4.48 4.16
C SER A 72 -1.66 -5.54 4.20
N SER A 73 -1.03 -5.85 3.06
CA SER A 73 0.13 -6.75 3.00
C SER A 73 1.32 -6.18 3.78
N MET A 74 1.57 -4.87 3.69
CA MET A 74 2.62 -4.20 4.49
C MET A 74 2.33 -4.25 5.99
N PHE A 75 1.10 -3.97 6.41
CA PHE A 75 0.72 -4.11 7.82
C PHE A 75 0.81 -5.56 8.31
N LEU A 76 0.45 -6.54 7.47
CA LEU A 76 0.58 -7.95 7.83
C LEU A 76 2.06 -8.36 7.98
N ALA A 77 2.96 -7.83 7.16
CA ALA A 77 4.40 -8.00 7.34
C ALA A 77 4.85 -7.44 8.70
N GLY A 78 4.35 -6.26 9.08
CA GLY A 78 4.57 -5.68 10.41
C GLY A 78 4.10 -6.62 11.52
N PHE A 79 2.89 -7.20 11.41
CA PHE A 79 2.39 -8.17 12.38
C PHE A 79 3.28 -9.43 12.49
N VAL A 80 3.79 -9.95 11.37
CA VAL A 80 4.69 -11.12 11.36
C VAL A 80 6.00 -10.83 12.10
N VAL A 81 6.50 -9.59 11.99
CA VAL A 81 7.75 -9.15 12.64
C VAL A 81 7.55 -8.84 14.13
N PHE A 82 6.49 -8.12 14.48
CA PHE A 82 6.27 -7.62 15.85
C PHE A 82 5.47 -8.59 16.74
N GLY A 83 4.79 -9.58 16.14
CA GLY A 83 4.03 -10.60 16.86
C GLY A 83 2.71 -10.09 17.47
N PRO A 84 2.01 -10.93 18.24
CA PRO A 84 0.71 -10.60 18.84
C PRO A 84 0.87 -9.72 20.09
N GLY A 85 1.15 -8.43 19.89
CA GLY A 85 1.26 -7.45 20.96
C GLY A 85 1.87 -6.14 20.49
N GLY A 86 1.69 -5.06 21.25
CA GLY A 86 2.25 -3.74 20.94
C GLY A 86 2.04 -3.32 19.48
N ALA A 87 3.14 -3.16 18.74
CA ALA A 87 3.13 -2.74 17.33
C ALA A 87 2.45 -3.72 16.37
N GLY A 88 2.40 -5.02 16.67
CA GLY A 88 1.66 -5.97 15.85
C GLY A 88 0.15 -5.80 15.97
N LEU A 89 -0.37 -5.51 17.17
CA LEU A 89 -1.78 -5.18 17.34
C LEU A 89 -2.14 -3.88 16.59
N THR A 90 -1.28 -2.86 16.67
CA THR A 90 -1.43 -1.63 15.87
C THR A 90 -1.49 -1.93 14.38
N SER A 91 -0.70 -2.89 13.90
CA SER A 91 -0.72 -3.30 12.49
C SER A 91 -2.06 -3.92 12.08
N LEU A 92 -2.65 -4.79 12.91
CA LEU A 92 -3.97 -5.36 12.67
C LEU A 92 -5.08 -4.30 12.69
N VAL A 93 -5.02 -3.37 13.66
CA VAL A 93 -5.94 -2.22 13.72
C VAL A 93 -5.79 -1.36 12.46
N GLY A 94 -4.56 -1.17 11.97
CA GLY A 94 -4.27 -0.47 10.72
C GLY A 94 -4.95 -1.11 9.51
N ILE A 95 -4.98 -2.45 9.42
CA ILE A 95 -5.70 -3.17 8.35
C ILE A 95 -7.19 -2.88 8.42
N VAL A 96 -7.82 -3.03 9.59
CA VAL A 96 -9.27 -2.79 9.77
C VAL A 96 -9.63 -1.33 9.44
N PHE A 97 -8.80 -0.40 9.91
CA PHE A 97 -8.95 1.02 9.62
C PHE A 97 -8.84 1.31 8.12
N LEU A 98 -7.85 0.73 7.44
CA LEU A 98 -7.67 0.89 6.01
C LEU A 98 -8.86 0.33 5.22
N PHE A 99 -9.36 -0.85 5.58
CA PHE A 99 -10.53 -1.47 4.95
C PHE A 99 -11.81 -0.67 5.13
N THR A 100 -11.91 0.15 6.17
CA THR A 100 -13.08 1.02 6.41
C THR A 100 -12.91 2.35 5.68
N THR A 101 -11.71 2.93 5.74
CA THR A 101 -11.43 4.26 5.18
C THR A 101 -11.28 4.25 3.66
N ALA A 102 -10.69 3.21 3.08
CA ALA A 102 -10.52 3.09 1.63
C ALA A 102 -11.86 3.12 0.85
N PRO A 103 -12.90 2.31 1.19
CA PRO A 103 -14.18 2.38 0.52
C PRO A 103 -14.96 3.66 0.85
N THR A 104 -14.86 4.16 2.08
CA THR A 104 -15.51 5.42 2.47
C THR A 104 -14.96 6.59 1.65
N GLY A 105 -13.63 6.69 1.52
CA GLY A 105 -12.97 7.70 0.69
C GLY A 105 -13.36 7.59 -0.78
N ALA A 106 -13.37 6.37 -1.34
CA ALA A 106 -13.81 6.14 -2.71
C ALA A 106 -15.27 6.57 -2.94
N HIS A 107 -16.16 6.25 -2.00
CA HIS A 107 -17.57 6.64 -2.09
C HIS A 107 -17.73 8.17 -2.09
N LEU A 108 -17.02 8.88 -1.21
CA LEU A 108 -17.06 10.34 -1.14
C LEU A 108 -16.50 11.00 -2.40
N ILE A 109 -15.38 10.49 -2.94
CA ILE A 109 -14.80 10.97 -4.20
C ILE A 109 -15.76 10.75 -5.36
N SER A 110 -16.38 9.57 -5.46
CA SER A 110 -17.39 9.24 -6.48
C SER A 110 -18.58 10.21 -6.44
N ARG A 111 -19.11 10.44 -5.24
CA ARG A 111 -20.25 11.34 -5.02
C ARG A 111 -19.89 12.80 -5.35
N ALA A 112 -18.69 13.24 -5.02
CA ALA A 112 -18.20 14.57 -5.37
C ALA A 112 -18.04 14.72 -6.89
N ALA A 113 -17.44 13.73 -7.56
CA ALA A 113 -17.30 13.72 -9.02
C ALA A 113 -18.65 13.78 -9.74
N HIS A 114 -19.63 13.01 -9.25
CA HIS A 114 -21.00 13.05 -9.78
C HIS A 114 -21.63 14.44 -9.62
N ARG A 115 -21.53 15.05 -8.43
CA ARG A 115 -22.04 16.41 -8.19
C ARG A 115 -21.36 17.50 -9.00
N MET A 116 -20.12 17.27 -9.43
CA MET A 116 -19.38 18.18 -10.32
C MET A 116 -19.70 17.95 -11.80
N GLY A 117 -20.59 17.02 -12.14
CA GLY A 117 -20.95 16.70 -13.52
C GLY A 117 -19.82 16.03 -14.30
N VAL A 118 -18.90 15.32 -13.64
CA VAL A 118 -17.82 14.61 -14.32
C VAL A 118 -18.41 13.43 -15.11
N PRO A 119 -18.33 13.41 -16.45
CA PRO A 119 -18.88 12.32 -17.25
C PRO A 119 -18.06 11.05 -17.06
N PHE A 120 -18.63 9.89 -17.36
CA PHE A 120 -17.87 8.65 -17.44
C PHE A 120 -16.99 8.60 -18.70
N PHE A 121 -16.09 7.62 -18.76
CA PHE A 121 -15.29 7.38 -19.96
C PHE A 121 -16.07 6.49 -20.94
N GLY A 122 -16.38 7.01 -22.12
CA GLY A 122 -17.23 6.37 -23.12
C GLY A 122 -18.65 6.94 -23.09
N GLU A 123 -19.27 7.10 -24.28
CA GLU A 123 -20.61 7.72 -24.44
C GLU A 123 -21.75 6.84 -23.89
N GLU A 124 -21.49 5.57 -23.59
CA GLU A 124 -22.50 4.59 -23.18
C GLU A 124 -22.80 4.58 -21.66
N ALA A 125 -21.92 5.18 -20.85
CA ALA A 125 -22.08 5.17 -19.39
C ALA A 125 -22.60 6.52 -18.90
N SER A 126 -23.85 6.55 -18.46
CA SER A 126 -24.49 7.69 -17.79
C SER A 126 -24.96 7.28 -16.40
N TRP A 127 -25.18 8.27 -15.54
CA TRP A 127 -25.84 8.01 -14.26
C TRP A 127 -27.33 7.70 -14.54
N PRO A 128 -27.94 6.71 -13.86
CA PRO A 128 -29.38 6.49 -13.96
C PRO A 128 -30.11 7.73 -13.44
N GLY A 129 -30.78 8.45 -14.34
CA GLY A 129 -31.56 9.65 -14.04
C GLY A 129 -30.85 10.97 -14.32
N GLU A 130 -31.14 11.53 -15.50
CA GLU A 130 -31.35 12.97 -15.76
C GLU A 130 -32.23 13.19 -17.02
N ASP A 131 -32.30 12.21 -17.96
CA ASP A 131 -33.11 12.27 -19.19
C ASP A 131 -34.00 11.02 -19.49
N ASP A 132 -34.17 10.09 -18.55
CA ASP A 132 -35.00 8.86 -18.69
C ASP A 132 -36.37 8.98 -17.98
#